data_AF-F5X3V7-F1
#
_entry.id   AF-F5X3V7-F1
#
_cell.length_a   1.000
_cell.length_b   1.000
_cell.length_c   1.000
_cell.angle_alpha   90.00
_cell.angle_beta   90.00
_cell.angle_gamma   90.00
#
_symmetry.space_group_name_H-M   'P 1'
#
loop_
_entity.id
_entity.type
_entity.pdbx_description
1 polymer ?
#
loop_
_entity_poly.entity_id
_entity_poly.type
_entity_poly.pdbx_seq_one_letter_code
_entity_poly.pdbx_strand_id
1 'polypeptide(L)'
;MENIFKNTADMLEKYSIQTIKDYKELSNLSLHELLYNPVYEDLARFDKSIQPYYGRSKDTAKQALSRVLNGKAKLTDEMVRILSKNMSMTINDLAWGLSETLRERQVNYAQHLFLDYVENSRMESLFFSIFQDAFLSEKYGELVTKMLEGYVPFAIRSSYTIYVNGDGFDKRHAFSNPSFRREFWRACEWLYSKLNFVYREKIGTSWMSTRYRSFLKKNNSVKSRAKVIENFFNFIAEDEEIYPSEFNYGKQVKALIDDKVVMAILEYNGFYHSMLLFEKPDNEYWKIKKQDLKDTLKYIRTLEKRQKEMSKIGCYI
;
A
#
# COMPACT_ATOMS: atom_id res chain seq x y z
N MET A 1 1.38 14.68 -16.70
CA MET A 1 1.05 14.29 -15.32
C MET A 1 1.57 12.88 -15.08
N GLU A 2 2.46 12.70 -14.12
CA GLU A 2 2.95 11.39 -13.72
C GLU A 2 1.80 10.57 -13.12
N ASN A 3 1.69 9.30 -13.51
CA ASN A 3 0.69 8.40 -12.96
C ASN A 3 1.21 7.85 -11.62
N ILE A 4 0.89 8.55 -10.53
CA ILE A 4 1.41 8.29 -9.16
C ILE A 4 1.24 6.81 -8.77
N PHE A 5 0.05 6.24 -8.96
CA PHE A 5 -0.31 4.90 -8.48
C PHE A 5 -0.20 3.82 -9.56
N LYS A 6 0.78 3.94 -10.46
CA LYS A 6 0.93 3.02 -11.59
C LYS A 6 1.25 1.59 -11.14
N ASN A 7 2.17 1.39 -10.20
CA ASN A 7 2.55 0.04 -9.78
C ASN A 7 1.40 -0.66 -9.06
N THR A 8 0.68 0.09 -8.21
CA THR A 8 -0.55 -0.42 -7.59
C THR A 8 -1.62 -0.77 -8.62
N ALA A 9 -1.80 0.07 -9.64
CA ALA A 9 -2.79 -0.20 -10.70
C ALA A 9 -2.45 -1.47 -11.51
N ASP A 10 -1.17 -1.69 -11.82
CA ASP A 10 -0.69 -2.88 -12.50
C ASP A 10 -0.83 -4.14 -11.61
N MET A 11 -0.62 -4.01 -10.29
CA MET A 11 -0.85 -5.10 -9.32
C MET A 11 -2.33 -5.49 -9.26
N LEU A 12 -3.23 -4.52 -9.14
CA LEU A 12 -4.67 -4.77 -9.15
C LEU A 12 -5.13 -5.39 -10.48
N GLU A 13 -4.51 -5.03 -11.61
CA GLU A 13 -4.80 -5.68 -12.89
C GLU A 13 -4.47 -7.16 -12.87
N LYS A 14 -3.32 -7.52 -12.30
CA LYS A 14 -2.93 -8.93 -12.12
C LYS A 14 -3.90 -9.66 -11.19
N TYR A 15 -4.35 -9.04 -10.11
CA TYR A 15 -5.36 -9.64 -9.22
C TYR A 15 -6.70 -9.86 -9.92
N SER A 16 -7.21 -8.88 -10.67
CA SER A 16 -8.42 -9.05 -11.48
C SER A 16 -8.28 -10.21 -12.48
N ILE A 17 -7.15 -10.28 -13.20
CA ILE A 17 -6.87 -11.35 -14.15
C ILE A 17 -6.83 -12.72 -13.44
N GLN A 18 -6.19 -12.79 -12.28
CA GLN A 18 -6.11 -14.03 -11.51
C GLN A 18 -7.51 -14.47 -11.04
N THR A 19 -8.32 -13.56 -10.50
CA THR A 19 -9.71 -13.87 -10.12
C THR A 19 -10.52 -14.43 -11.29
N ILE A 20 -10.34 -13.90 -12.51
CA ILE A 20 -11.01 -14.43 -13.71
C ILE A 20 -10.53 -15.85 -14.03
N LYS A 21 -9.22 -16.13 -13.91
CA LYS A 21 -8.66 -17.48 -14.12
C LYS A 21 -9.21 -18.46 -13.09
N ASP A 22 -9.17 -18.10 -11.81
CA ASP A 22 -9.65 -18.92 -10.70
C ASP A 22 -11.14 -19.26 -10.90
N TYR A 23 -11.97 -18.27 -11.23
CA TYR A 23 -13.39 -18.49 -11.52
C TYR A 23 -13.62 -19.42 -12.71
N LYS A 24 -12.84 -19.23 -13.79
CA LYS A 24 -12.93 -20.06 -15.00
C LYS A 24 -12.64 -21.52 -14.68
N GLU A 25 -11.60 -21.78 -13.88
CA GLU A 25 -11.20 -23.12 -13.46
C GLU A 25 -12.27 -23.76 -12.57
N LEU A 26 -12.76 -23.02 -11.57
CA LEU A 26 -13.81 -23.50 -10.65
C LEU A 26 -15.13 -23.79 -11.35
N SER A 27 -15.51 -22.99 -12.35
CA SER A 27 -16.79 -23.12 -13.05
C SER A 27 -16.73 -24.00 -14.30
N ASN A 28 -15.54 -24.49 -14.67
CA ASN A 28 -15.28 -25.24 -15.91
C ASN A 28 -15.83 -24.55 -17.18
N LEU A 29 -15.80 -23.22 -17.23
CA LEU A 29 -16.30 -22.44 -18.36
C LEU A 29 -15.21 -22.22 -19.41
N SER A 30 -15.63 -22.10 -20.67
CA SER A 30 -14.79 -21.63 -21.75
C SER A 30 -14.70 -20.09 -21.77
N LEU A 31 -13.67 -19.56 -22.45
CA LEU A 31 -13.40 -18.12 -22.44
C LEU A 31 -14.51 -17.26 -23.06
N HIS A 32 -15.18 -17.77 -24.10
CA HIS A 32 -16.23 -17.01 -24.76
C HIS A 32 -17.52 -16.98 -23.93
N GLU A 33 -17.79 -18.03 -23.13
CA GLU A 33 -18.93 -18.08 -22.20
C GLU A 33 -18.79 -17.02 -21.10
N LEU A 34 -17.57 -16.76 -20.61
CA LEU A 34 -17.32 -15.68 -19.66
C LEU A 34 -17.61 -14.28 -20.22
N LEU A 35 -17.53 -14.11 -21.53
CA LEU A 35 -17.85 -12.87 -22.24
C LEU A 35 -19.18 -12.94 -23.00
N TYR A 36 -20.11 -13.78 -22.55
CA TYR A 36 -21.50 -13.76 -23.02
C TYR A 36 -22.19 -12.44 -22.62
N ASN A 37 -22.76 -11.72 -23.56
CA ASN A 37 -23.46 -10.47 -23.30
C ASN A 37 -24.96 -10.63 -23.62
N PRO A 38 -25.83 -10.79 -22.59
CA PRO A 38 -27.27 -10.97 -22.82
C PRO A 38 -27.94 -9.76 -23.47
N VAL A 39 -27.36 -8.56 -23.38
CA VAL A 39 -27.89 -7.38 -24.10
C VAL A 39 -27.85 -7.59 -25.62
N TYR A 40 -26.89 -8.38 -26.10
CA TYR A 40 -26.78 -8.73 -27.51
C TYR A 40 -27.64 -9.93 -27.89
N GLU A 41 -28.30 -10.60 -26.94
CA GLU A 41 -29.23 -11.69 -27.22
C GLU A 41 -30.48 -11.15 -27.92
N ASP A 42 -31.02 -10.03 -27.45
CA ASP A 42 -32.16 -9.39 -28.11
C ASP A 42 -31.80 -8.92 -29.52
N LEU A 43 -30.59 -8.39 -29.74
CA LEU A 43 -30.10 -8.03 -31.07
C LEU A 43 -29.93 -9.26 -31.98
N ALA A 44 -29.43 -10.37 -31.44
CA ALA A 44 -29.26 -11.62 -32.18
C ALA A 44 -30.59 -12.23 -32.64
N ARG A 45 -31.71 -11.89 -31.98
CA ARG A 45 -33.06 -12.30 -32.42
C ARG A 45 -33.50 -11.57 -33.69
N PHE A 46 -33.05 -10.33 -33.90
CA PHE A 46 -33.38 -9.52 -35.09
C PHE A 46 -32.35 -9.65 -36.22
N ASP A 47 -31.09 -9.93 -35.89
CA ASP A 47 -30.01 -10.14 -36.85
C ASP A 47 -29.20 -11.40 -36.48
N LYS A 48 -29.39 -12.47 -37.26
CA LYS A 48 -28.72 -13.76 -37.04
C LYS A 48 -27.19 -13.73 -37.24
N SER A 49 -26.65 -12.66 -37.83
CA SER A 49 -25.20 -12.46 -37.95
C SER A 49 -24.57 -11.97 -36.64
N ILE A 50 -25.38 -11.45 -35.71
CA ILE A 50 -24.94 -11.00 -34.39
C ILE A 50 -25.01 -12.19 -33.43
N GLN A 51 -23.89 -12.48 -32.76
CA GLN A 51 -23.88 -13.44 -31.66
C GLN A 51 -23.85 -12.72 -30.30
N PRO A 52 -24.44 -13.31 -29.24
CA PRO A 52 -24.55 -12.69 -27.91
C PRO A 52 -23.25 -12.73 -27.11
N TYR A 53 -22.13 -12.30 -27.70
CA TYR A 53 -20.80 -12.31 -27.10
C TYR A 53 -20.12 -10.95 -27.26
N TYR A 54 -19.11 -10.68 -26.44
CA TYR A 54 -18.24 -9.51 -26.61
C TYR A 54 -17.69 -9.43 -28.06
N GLY A 55 -17.80 -8.25 -28.68
CA GLY A 55 -17.45 -8.06 -30.08
C GLY A 55 -18.38 -8.78 -31.07
N ARG A 56 -19.57 -9.20 -30.62
CA ARG A 56 -20.64 -9.85 -31.42
C ARG A 56 -20.26 -11.19 -32.06
N SER A 57 -19.23 -11.87 -31.55
CA SER A 57 -18.75 -13.16 -32.06
C SER A 57 -18.07 -14.00 -30.97
N LYS A 58 -18.30 -15.32 -30.97
CA LYS A 58 -17.60 -16.27 -30.08
C LYS A 58 -16.08 -16.18 -30.20
N ASP A 59 -15.57 -16.09 -31.43
CA ASP A 59 -14.13 -16.07 -31.68
C ASP A 59 -13.49 -14.78 -31.20
N THR A 60 -14.18 -13.65 -31.42
CA THR A 60 -13.72 -12.34 -30.94
C THR A 60 -13.67 -12.31 -29.41
N ALA A 61 -14.72 -12.80 -28.74
CA ALA A 61 -14.75 -12.93 -27.29
C ALA A 61 -13.62 -13.83 -26.75
N LYS A 62 -13.45 -15.03 -27.34
CA LYS A 62 -12.39 -15.98 -26.97
C LYS A 62 -11.00 -15.35 -27.12
N GLN A 63 -10.72 -14.72 -28.27
CA GLN A 63 -9.43 -14.09 -28.54
C GLN A 63 -9.18 -12.90 -27.62
N ALA A 64 -10.18 -12.04 -27.42
CA ALA A 64 -10.07 -10.87 -26.57
C ALA A 64 -9.74 -11.25 -25.12
N LEU A 65 -10.50 -12.19 -24.53
CA LEU A 65 -10.24 -12.65 -23.17
C LEU A 65 -8.91 -13.40 -23.07
N SER A 66 -8.57 -14.24 -24.06
CA SER A 66 -7.26 -14.92 -24.09
C SER A 66 -6.09 -13.93 -24.08
N ARG A 67 -6.17 -12.83 -24.85
CA ARG A 67 -5.13 -11.79 -24.84
C ARG A 67 -5.02 -11.13 -23.47
N VAL A 68 -6.14 -10.83 -22.82
CA VAL A 68 -6.16 -10.27 -21.45
C VAL A 68 -5.54 -11.22 -20.44
N LEU A 69 -5.96 -12.50 -20.41
CA LEU A 69 -5.46 -13.48 -19.45
C LEU A 69 -3.96 -13.79 -19.61
N ASN A 70 -3.41 -13.53 -20.80
CA ASN A 70 -1.99 -13.68 -21.12
C ASN A 70 -1.21 -12.35 -21.05
N GLY A 71 -1.79 -11.27 -20.53
CA GLY A 71 -1.13 -9.97 -20.39
C GLY A 71 -0.82 -9.24 -21.70
N LYS A 72 -1.44 -9.66 -22.81
CA LYS A 72 -1.28 -9.07 -24.16
C LYS A 72 -2.33 -7.98 -24.47
N ALA A 73 -3.25 -7.73 -23.56
CA ALA A 73 -4.28 -6.69 -23.63
C ALA A 73 -4.73 -6.32 -22.21
N LYS A 74 -5.30 -5.12 -22.05
CA LYS A 74 -5.87 -4.65 -20.78
C LYS A 74 -7.35 -5.00 -20.65
N LEU A 75 -7.82 -5.15 -19.42
CA LEU A 75 -9.26 -5.24 -19.12
C LEU A 75 -9.95 -3.91 -19.43
N THR A 76 -11.03 -3.95 -20.23
CA THR A 76 -11.86 -2.77 -20.51
C THR A 76 -13.06 -2.70 -19.58
N ASP A 77 -13.63 -1.50 -19.35
CA ASP A 77 -14.86 -1.36 -18.55
C ASP A 77 -16.02 -2.23 -19.08
N GLU A 78 -16.15 -2.39 -20.41
CA GLU A 78 -17.19 -3.24 -20.99
C GLU A 78 -16.95 -4.71 -20.64
N MET A 79 -15.71 -5.19 -20.79
CA MET A 79 -15.34 -6.54 -20.37
C MET A 79 -15.61 -6.75 -18.88
N VAL A 80 -15.23 -5.80 -18.03
CA VAL A 80 -15.46 -5.90 -16.58
C VAL A 80 -16.96 -5.97 -16.27
N ARG A 81 -17.81 -5.17 -16.93
CA ARG A 81 -19.28 -5.24 -16.73
C ARG A 81 -19.87 -6.59 -17.14
N ILE A 82 -19.43 -7.12 -18.27
CA ILE A 82 -19.90 -8.42 -18.77
C ILE A 82 -19.43 -9.54 -17.83
N LEU A 83 -18.13 -9.55 -17.52
CA LEU A 83 -17.52 -10.53 -16.62
C LEU A 83 -18.16 -10.49 -15.23
N SER A 84 -18.34 -9.30 -14.64
CA SER A 84 -18.94 -9.17 -13.32
C SER A 84 -20.35 -9.76 -13.29
N LYS A 85 -21.17 -9.52 -14.33
CA LYS A 85 -22.50 -10.12 -14.46
C LYS A 85 -22.44 -11.65 -14.55
N ASN A 86 -21.59 -12.18 -15.44
CA ASN A 86 -21.49 -13.63 -15.68
C ASN A 86 -20.83 -14.40 -14.52
N MET A 87 -19.98 -13.71 -13.75
CA MET A 87 -19.35 -14.24 -12.54
C MET A 87 -20.22 -14.04 -11.29
N SER A 88 -21.33 -13.31 -11.42
CA SER A 88 -22.18 -12.81 -10.33
C SER A 88 -21.39 -12.08 -9.24
N MET A 89 -20.44 -11.24 -9.66
CA MET A 89 -19.65 -10.37 -8.79
C MET A 89 -20.05 -8.92 -8.99
N THR A 90 -19.75 -8.04 -8.04
CA THR A 90 -19.86 -6.61 -8.31
C THR A 90 -18.72 -6.18 -9.25
N ILE A 91 -18.94 -5.08 -9.98
CA ILE A 91 -17.89 -4.45 -10.81
C ILE A 91 -16.68 -4.09 -9.94
N ASN A 92 -16.93 -3.60 -8.72
CA ASN A 92 -15.88 -3.21 -7.79
C ASN A 92 -15.05 -4.41 -7.33
N ASP A 93 -15.68 -5.53 -6.96
CA ASP A 93 -14.95 -6.73 -6.53
C ASP A 93 -14.01 -7.23 -7.62
N LEU A 94 -14.51 -7.30 -8.86
CA LEU A 94 -13.69 -7.72 -9.99
C LEU A 94 -12.58 -6.70 -10.31
N ALA A 95 -12.88 -5.40 -10.25
CA ALA A 95 -11.94 -4.33 -10.53
C ALA A 95 -10.76 -4.27 -9.54
N TRP A 96 -11.00 -4.69 -8.29
CA TRP A 96 -10.00 -4.76 -7.23
C TRP A 96 -9.41 -6.17 -7.05
N GLY A 97 -9.89 -7.15 -7.81
CA GLY A 97 -9.39 -8.52 -7.75
C GLY A 97 -9.71 -9.23 -6.44
N LEU A 98 -10.88 -8.93 -5.87
CA LEU A 98 -11.41 -9.65 -4.72
C LEU A 98 -12.07 -10.97 -5.13
N SER A 99 -12.29 -11.81 -4.14
CA SER A 99 -12.96 -13.10 -4.25
C SER A 99 -14.17 -13.20 -3.32
N GLU A 100 -14.77 -12.09 -2.85
CA GLU A 100 -15.83 -12.13 -1.83
C GLU A 100 -17.01 -13.02 -2.28
N THR A 101 -17.40 -12.94 -3.54
CA THR A 101 -18.44 -13.78 -4.15
C THR A 101 -17.98 -15.20 -4.53
N LEU A 102 -16.67 -15.42 -4.69
CA LEU A 102 -16.11 -16.77 -4.82
C LEU A 102 -16.16 -17.53 -3.49
N ARG A 103 -16.13 -16.83 -2.33
CA ARG A 103 -16.24 -17.43 -1.00
C ARG A 103 -17.63 -18.02 -0.74
N GLU A 104 -18.68 -17.30 -1.14
CA GLU A 104 -20.08 -17.72 -0.94
C GLU A 104 -20.45 -18.97 -1.74
N ARG A 105 -19.72 -19.25 -2.83
CA ARG A 105 -19.93 -20.41 -3.70
C ARG A 105 -19.17 -21.67 -3.26
N GLN A 106 -18.35 -21.59 -2.21
CA GLN A 106 -17.57 -22.75 -1.75
C GLN A 106 -18.40 -23.70 -0.90
N VAL A 107 -18.14 -25.00 -1.08
CA VAL A 107 -18.89 -26.08 -0.44
C VAL A 107 -18.22 -26.55 0.86
N ASN A 108 -16.93 -26.23 1.09
CA ASN A 108 -16.23 -26.66 2.31
C ASN A 108 -15.44 -25.55 3.04
N TYR A 109 -15.31 -25.73 4.36
CA TYR A 109 -14.68 -24.78 5.29
C TYR A 109 -13.18 -24.54 5.04
N ALA A 110 -12.45 -25.55 4.57
CA ALA A 110 -11.01 -25.42 4.29
C ALA A 110 -10.74 -24.49 3.09
N GLN A 111 -11.57 -24.57 2.05
CA GLN A 111 -11.52 -23.65 0.90
C GLN A 111 -11.88 -22.23 1.31
N HIS A 112 -12.83 -22.06 2.22
CA HIS A 112 -13.18 -20.76 2.78
C HIS A 112 -11.99 -20.12 3.52
N LEU A 113 -11.35 -20.86 4.43
CA LEU A 113 -10.16 -20.38 5.16
C LEU A 113 -9.00 -20.03 4.23
N PHE A 114 -8.77 -20.84 3.19
CA PHE A 114 -7.72 -20.57 2.21
C PHE A 114 -7.98 -19.26 1.44
N LEU A 115 -9.21 -19.03 0.97
CA LEU A 115 -9.57 -17.80 0.27
C LEU A 115 -9.47 -16.58 1.18
N ASP A 116 -9.84 -16.71 2.46
CA ASP A 116 -9.65 -15.64 3.44
C ASP A 116 -8.18 -15.31 3.66
N TYR A 117 -7.31 -16.32 3.73
CA TYR A 117 -5.87 -16.11 3.82
C TYR A 117 -5.32 -15.38 2.57
N VAL A 118 -5.73 -15.80 1.37
CA VAL A 118 -5.32 -15.17 0.11
C VAL A 118 -5.80 -13.72 0.05
N GLU A 119 -7.04 -13.45 0.44
CA GLU A 119 -7.60 -12.11 0.41
C GLU A 119 -6.91 -11.17 1.39
N ASN A 120 -6.67 -11.63 2.62
CA ASN A 120 -5.91 -10.87 3.61
C ASN A 120 -4.49 -10.55 3.09
N SER A 121 -3.84 -11.52 2.45
CA SER A 121 -2.50 -11.33 1.86
C SER A 121 -2.52 -10.32 0.70
N ARG A 122 -3.57 -10.32 -0.14
CA ARG A 122 -3.76 -9.35 -1.23
C ARG A 122 -4.02 -7.95 -0.68
N MET A 123 -4.83 -7.82 0.38
CA MET A 123 -5.12 -6.55 1.03
C MET A 123 -3.88 -5.93 1.68
N GLU A 124 -3.04 -6.74 2.33
CA GLU A 124 -1.76 -6.30 2.88
C GLU A 124 -0.80 -5.83 1.76
N SER A 125 -0.66 -6.64 0.70
CA SER A 125 0.16 -6.28 -0.48
C SER A 125 -0.31 -4.98 -1.14
N LEU A 126 -1.63 -4.78 -1.19
CA LEU A 126 -2.24 -3.56 -1.70
C LEU A 126 -1.90 -2.35 -0.83
N PHE A 127 -2.00 -2.46 0.49
CA PHE A 127 -1.60 -1.39 1.41
C PHE A 127 -0.14 -0.98 1.18
N PHE A 128 0.77 -1.96 1.13
CA PHE A 128 2.20 -1.71 0.88
C PHE A 128 2.46 -1.05 -0.48
N SER A 129 1.80 -1.54 -1.54
CA SER A 129 1.96 -0.95 -2.86
C SER A 129 1.47 0.49 -2.93
N ILE A 130 0.32 0.81 -2.32
CA ILE A 130 -0.23 2.16 -2.25
C ILE A 130 0.75 3.09 -1.55
N PHE A 131 1.27 2.67 -0.38
CA PHE A 131 2.21 3.47 0.40
C PHE A 131 3.52 3.72 -0.34
N GLN A 132 4.04 2.73 -1.07
CA GLN A 132 5.23 2.90 -1.90
C GLN A 132 5.01 3.92 -3.02
N ASP A 133 3.94 3.78 -3.80
CA ASP A 133 3.62 4.68 -4.91
C ASP A 133 3.40 6.12 -4.40
N ALA A 134 2.68 6.27 -3.27
CA ALA A 134 2.48 7.56 -2.62
C ALA A 134 3.81 8.15 -2.09
N PHE A 135 4.66 7.36 -1.45
CA PHE A 135 5.95 7.80 -0.91
C PHE A 135 6.89 8.33 -2.00
N LEU A 136 6.95 7.64 -3.14
CA LEU A 136 7.82 8.00 -4.27
C LEU A 136 7.30 9.19 -5.10
N SER A 137 6.09 9.66 -4.81
CA SER A 137 5.49 10.81 -5.48
C SER A 137 5.86 12.12 -4.81
N GLU A 138 5.97 13.19 -5.60
CA GLU A 138 6.16 14.54 -5.08
C GLU A 138 4.94 14.99 -4.26
N LYS A 139 3.73 14.64 -4.72
CA LYS A 139 2.46 15.06 -4.12
C LYS A 139 2.24 14.50 -2.71
N TYR A 140 2.53 13.22 -2.51
CA TYR A 140 2.17 12.51 -1.27
C TYR A 140 3.36 12.08 -0.42
N GLY A 141 4.59 12.23 -0.91
CA GLY A 141 5.76 11.71 -0.23
C GLY A 141 5.92 12.23 1.20
N GLU A 142 5.71 13.53 1.42
CA GLU A 142 5.78 14.11 2.77
C GLU A 142 4.66 13.62 3.69
N LEU A 143 3.46 13.44 3.13
CA LEU A 143 2.32 12.93 3.87
C LEU A 143 2.59 11.50 4.35
N VAL A 144 3.14 10.64 3.47
CA VAL A 144 3.53 9.28 3.84
C VAL A 144 4.63 9.28 4.89
N THR A 145 5.64 10.15 4.77
CA THR A 145 6.66 10.29 5.82
C THR A 145 6.01 10.58 7.18
N LYS A 146 5.09 11.55 7.26
CA LYS A 146 4.35 11.88 8.49
C LYS A 146 3.55 10.71 9.07
N MET A 147 2.95 9.88 8.22
CA MET A 147 2.22 8.68 8.64
C MET A 147 3.15 7.62 9.24
N LEU A 148 4.35 7.48 8.68
CA LEU A 148 5.33 6.44 9.07
C LEU A 148 6.29 6.89 10.17
N GLU A 149 6.33 8.18 10.51
CA GLU A 149 7.18 8.76 11.56
C GLU A 149 6.97 8.15 12.94
N GLY A 150 5.85 7.44 13.14
CA GLY A 150 5.59 6.70 14.38
C GLY A 150 6.58 5.56 14.63
N TYR A 151 7.18 5.01 13.57
CA TYR A 151 8.14 3.92 13.66
C TYR A 151 9.56 4.45 13.87
N VAL A 152 10.15 4.17 15.04
CA VAL A 152 11.43 4.75 15.48
C VAL A 152 12.57 4.52 14.48
N PRO A 153 12.83 3.30 13.97
CA PRO A 153 13.90 3.09 12.99
C PRO A 153 13.73 3.91 11.71
N PHE A 154 12.48 4.11 11.25
CA PHE A 154 12.19 4.92 10.07
C PHE A 154 12.33 6.41 10.38
N ALA A 155 11.86 6.89 11.53
CA ALA A 155 12.07 8.27 11.97
C ALA A 155 13.58 8.62 12.01
N ILE A 156 14.40 7.72 12.55
CA ILE A 156 15.87 7.88 12.56
C ILE A 156 16.41 8.01 11.13
N ARG A 157 16.08 7.04 10.27
CA ARG A 157 16.62 6.99 8.90
C ARG A 157 16.15 8.15 8.04
N SER A 158 14.88 8.54 8.13
CA SER A 158 14.32 9.65 7.37
C SER A 158 14.96 10.98 7.75
N SER A 159 15.11 11.29 9.05
CA SER A 159 15.81 12.51 9.50
C SER A 159 17.27 12.56 9.02
N TYR A 160 18.03 11.46 9.15
CA TYR A 160 19.42 11.43 8.64
C TYR A 160 19.49 11.63 7.13
N THR A 161 18.56 11.07 6.36
CA THR A 161 18.60 11.17 4.89
C THR A 161 18.20 12.56 4.40
N ILE A 162 17.27 13.23 5.09
CA ILE A 162 16.97 14.65 4.87
C ILE A 162 18.22 15.50 5.15
N TYR A 163 18.90 15.20 6.26
CA TYR A 163 20.08 15.94 6.67
C TYR A 163 21.26 15.84 5.68
N VAL A 164 21.60 14.62 5.24
CA VAL A 164 22.73 14.39 4.33
C VAL A 164 22.50 15.02 2.94
N ASN A 165 21.24 15.14 2.50
CA ASN A 165 20.90 15.58 1.15
C ASN A 165 20.45 17.06 1.06
N GLY A 166 20.33 17.76 2.19
CA GLY A 166 19.85 19.16 2.24
C GLY A 166 18.40 19.32 1.78
N ASP A 167 18.03 20.52 1.31
CA ASP A 167 16.68 20.88 0.83
C ASP A 167 16.18 20.03 -0.37
N GLY A 168 17.00 19.10 -0.87
CA GLY A 168 16.68 18.17 -1.94
C GLY A 168 16.58 16.72 -1.48
N PHE A 169 15.75 16.41 -0.46
CA PHE A 169 15.44 15.01 -0.11
C PHE A 169 14.77 14.29 -1.31
N ASP A 170 15.61 13.72 -2.18
CA ASP A 170 15.17 12.88 -3.28
C ASP A 170 14.76 11.51 -2.71
N LYS A 171 13.45 11.36 -2.55
CA LYS A 171 12.81 10.14 -2.06
C LYS A 171 13.15 8.93 -2.94
N ARG A 172 13.34 9.12 -4.25
CA ARG A 172 13.71 8.04 -5.16
C ARG A 172 15.15 7.60 -4.92
N HIS A 173 16.05 8.57 -4.75
CA HIS A 173 17.43 8.28 -4.36
C HIS A 173 17.51 7.57 -3.00
N ALA A 174 16.80 8.08 -1.98
CA ALA A 174 16.71 7.43 -0.67
C ALA A 174 16.17 5.99 -0.77
N PHE A 175 15.10 5.78 -1.53
CA PHE A 175 14.47 4.47 -1.71
C PHE A 175 15.32 3.49 -2.53
N SER A 176 16.28 3.98 -3.32
CA SER A 176 17.24 3.14 -4.02
C SER A 176 18.17 2.39 -3.05
N ASN A 177 18.43 2.97 -1.86
CA ASN A 177 19.23 2.37 -0.81
C ASN A 177 18.50 1.16 -0.18
N PRO A 178 19.05 -0.07 -0.24
CA PRO A 178 18.41 -1.26 0.30
C PRO A 178 18.12 -1.21 1.80
N SER A 179 18.96 -0.53 2.58
CA SER A 179 18.74 -0.36 4.02
C SER A 179 17.59 0.59 4.30
N PHE A 180 17.49 1.72 3.59
CA PHE A 180 16.36 2.64 3.74
C PHE A 180 15.05 1.97 3.33
N ARG A 181 15.02 1.33 2.16
CA ARG A 181 13.86 0.58 1.67
C ARG A 181 13.38 -0.49 2.65
N ARG A 182 14.30 -1.20 3.31
CA ARG A 182 13.94 -2.17 4.36
C ARG A 182 13.24 -1.52 5.54
N GLU A 183 13.74 -0.38 6.01
CA GLU A 183 13.12 0.33 7.13
C GLU A 183 11.78 0.97 6.74
N PHE A 184 11.63 1.43 5.50
CA PHE A 184 10.34 1.85 4.95
C PHE A 184 9.31 0.72 5.01
N TRP A 185 9.67 -0.48 4.54
CA TRP A 185 8.76 -1.62 4.55
C TRP A 185 8.37 -2.04 5.96
N ARG A 186 9.34 -2.07 6.88
CA ARG A 186 9.07 -2.33 8.31
C ARG A 186 8.15 -1.29 8.94
N ALA A 187 8.29 -0.02 8.55
CA ALA A 187 7.39 1.04 9.01
C ALA A 187 5.96 0.81 8.49
N CYS A 188 5.81 0.40 7.23
CA CYS A 188 4.52 0.06 6.66
C CYS A 188 3.89 -1.17 7.35
N GLU A 189 4.66 -2.23 7.57
CA GLU A 189 4.24 -3.43 8.31
C GLU A 189 3.80 -3.08 9.75
N TRP A 190 4.59 -2.26 10.43
CA TRP A 190 4.28 -1.76 11.78
C TRP A 190 2.97 -0.96 11.79
N LEU A 191 2.80 -0.02 10.85
CA LEU A 191 1.59 0.80 10.74
C LEU A 191 0.37 -0.05 10.43
N TYR A 192 0.46 -0.97 9.47
CA TYR A 192 -0.61 -1.90 9.12
C TYR A 192 -1.03 -2.73 10.33
N SER A 193 -0.06 -3.24 11.10
CA SER A 193 -0.30 -4.04 12.29
C SER A 193 -0.92 -3.22 13.42
N LYS A 194 -0.44 -1.98 13.63
CA LYS A 194 -1.02 -1.00 14.57
C LYS A 194 -2.50 -0.77 14.26
N LEU A 195 -2.79 -0.40 13.01
CA LEU A 195 -4.16 -0.09 12.57
C LEU A 195 -5.08 -1.29 12.77
N ASN A 196 -4.64 -2.48 12.37
CA ASN A 196 -5.40 -3.71 12.56
C ASN A 196 -5.64 -4.04 14.03
N PHE A 197 -4.65 -3.81 14.90
CA PHE A 197 -4.83 -3.98 16.34
C PHE A 197 -5.89 -3.01 16.88
N VAL A 198 -5.75 -1.71 16.60
CA VAL A 198 -6.69 -0.67 17.04
C VAL A 198 -8.12 -0.98 16.59
N TYR A 199 -8.31 -1.36 15.32
CA TYR A 199 -9.64 -1.66 14.79
C TYR A 199 -10.21 -2.98 15.29
N ARG A 200 -9.38 -4.00 15.54
CA ARG A 200 -9.86 -5.24 16.18
C ARG A 200 -10.36 -4.97 17.59
N GLU A 201 -9.65 -4.15 18.37
CA GLU A 201 -10.08 -3.76 19.72
C GLU A 201 -11.37 -2.92 19.70
N LYS A 202 -11.48 -1.97 18.75
CA LYS A 202 -12.64 -1.06 18.69
C LYS A 202 -13.90 -1.69 18.13
N ILE A 203 -13.79 -2.49 17.06
CA ILE A 203 -14.93 -2.94 16.25
C ILE A 203 -14.86 -4.42 15.84
N GLY A 204 -13.88 -5.20 16.33
CA GLY A 204 -13.81 -6.64 16.13
C GLY A 204 -13.37 -7.10 14.74
N THR A 205 -12.83 -6.22 13.89
CA THR A 205 -12.39 -6.56 12.53
C THR A 205 -11.11 -5.84 12.12
N SER A 206 -10.52 -6.21 10.98
CA SER A 206 -9.28 -5.58 10.49
C SER A 206 -9.56 -4.16 9.97
N TRP A 207 -8.57 -3.27 10.12
CA TRP A 207 -8.66 -1.91 9.62
C TRP A 207 -8.84 -1.89 8.10
N MET A 208 -8.00 -2.67 7.40
CA MET A 208 -8.02 -2.68 5.94
C MET A 208 -9.35 -3.19 5.41
N SER A 209 -9.90 -4.29 5.94
CA SER A 209 -11.24 -4.78 5.55
C SER A 209 -12.32 -3.71 5.77
N THR A 210 -12.23 -2.96 6.87
CA THR A 210 -13.21 -1.91 7.21
C THR A 210 -13.13 -0.74 6.24
N ARG A 211 -11.94 -0.15 6.06
CA ARG A 211 -11.75 1.01 5.17
C ARG A 211 -12.05 0.63 3.73
N TYR A 212 -11.57 -0.52 3.30
CA TYR A 212 -11.76 -1.02 1.96
C TYR A 212 -13.24 -1.22 1.62
N ARG A 213 -13.98 -2.00 2.42
CA ARG A 213 -15.42 -2.23 2.21
C ARG A 213 -16.21 -0.92 2.23
N SER A 214 -15.86 -0.01 3.14
CA SER A 214 -16.50 1.31 3.22
C SER A 214 -16.26 2.15 1.96
N PHE A 215 -15.05 2.11 1.43
CA PHE A 215 -14.70 2.84 0.21
C PHE A 215 -15.43 2.28 -1.02
N LEU A 216 -15.56 0.95 -1.12
CA LEU A 216 -16.21 0.30 -2.27
C LEU A 216 -17.72 0.38 -2.32
N LYS A 217 -18.38 0.82 -1.25
CA LYS A 217 -19.81 1.20 -1.33
C LYS A 217 -20.04 2.42 -2.24
N LYS A 218 -18.98 3.14 -2.63
CA LYS A 218 -19.02 4.27 -3.58
C LYS A 218 -18.76 3.73 -5.00
N ASN A 219 -19.63 4.00 -5.98
CA ASN A 219 -19.49 3.50 -7.37
C ASN A 219 -18.16 3.93 -8.01
N ASN A 220 -17.27 2.99 -8.38
CA ASN A 220 -15.95 3.27 -8.94
C ASN A 220 -15.78 2.63 -10.35
N SER A 221 -15.06 3.29 -11.27
CA SER A 221 -14.77 2.80 -12.65
C SER A 221 -13.35 2.23 -12.77
N VAL A 222 -13.15 1.23 -13.65
CA VAL A 222 -11.85 0.58 -13.91
C VAL A 222 -10.98 1.41 -14.85
N LYS A 223 -11.57 2.14 -15.81
CA LYS A 223 -10.86 3.11 -16.68
C LYS A 223 -10.08 4.16 -15.89
N SER A 224 -10.48 4.44 -14.66
CA SER A 224 -9.84 5.39 -13.76
C SER A 224 -9.13 4.73 -12.59
N ARG A 225 -8.66 3.47 -12.71
CA ARG A 225 -8.10 2.69 -11.59
C ARG A 225 -7.04 3.45 -10.78
N ALA A 226 -6.10 4.14 -11.43
CA ALA A 226 -5.11 4.97 -10.73
C ALA A 226 -5.75 6.12 -9.93
N LYS A 227 -6.78 6.77 -10.48
CA LYS A 227 -7.53 7.82 -9.79
C LYS A 227 -8.37 7.26 -8.64
N VAL A 228 -8.92 6.07 -8.81
CA VAL A 228 -9.66 5.35 -7.77
C VAL A 228 -8.72 4.96 -6.62
N ILE A 229 -7.50 4.49 -6.93
CA ILE A 229 -6.47 4.24 -5.93
C ILE A 229 -6.07 5.54 -5.21
N GLU A 230 -5.88 6.64 -5.95
CA GLU A 230 -5.60 7.94 -5.34
C GLU A 230 -6.71 8.38 -4.39
N ASN A 231 -7.98 8.25 -4.81
CA ASN A 231 -9.13 8.55 -3.96
C ASN A 231 -9.17 7.63 -2.72
N PHE A 232 -8.81 6.36 -2.87
CA PHE A 232 -8.73 5.42 -1.76
C PHE A 232 -7.58 5.77 -0.80
N PHE A 233 -6.42 6.18 -1.31
CA PHE A 233 -5.31 6.67 -0.51
C PHE A 233 -5.70 7.94 0.26
N ASN A 234 -6.36 8.91 -0.38
CA ASN A 234 -6.86 10.10 0.31
C ASN A 234 -7.87 9.72 1.40
N PHE A 235 -8.78 8.78 1.10
CA PHE A 235 -9.72 8.25 2.10
C PHE A 235 -8.99 7.58 3.27
N ILE A 236 -7.93 6.80 3.01
CA ILE A 236 -7.08 6.23 4.07
C ILE A 236 -6.42 7.34 4.90
N ALA A 237 -5.93 8.39 4.24
CA ALA A 237 -5.22 9.50 4.87
C ALA A 237 -6.10 10.38 5.78
N GLU A 238 -7.42 10.32 5.62
CA GLU A 238 -8.39 10.99 6.51
C GLU A 238 -8.58 10.26 7.84
N ASP A 239 -8.08 9.03 8.00
CA ASP A 239 -8.21 8.26 9.23
C ASP A 239 -7.20 8.73 10.29
N GLU A 240 -7.68 9.35 11.36
CA GLU A 240 -6.82 9.88 12.43
C GLU A 240 -5.90 8.82 13.06
N GLU A 241 -6.32 7.56 13.09
CA GLU A 241 -5.55 6.45 13.69
C GLU A 241 -4.25 6.13 12.92
N ILE A 242 -4.18 6.56 11.65
CA ILE A 242 -2.98 6.39 10.82
C ILE A 242 -1.82 7.26 11.31
N TYR A 243 -2.14 8.37 11.97
CA TYR A 243 -1.11 9.30 12.43
C TYR A 243 -0.59 8.87 13.81
N PRO A 244 0.73 9.06 14.05
CA PRO A 244 1.27 8.88 15.39
C PRO A 244 0.70 9.93 16.35
N SER A 245 0.30 9.48 17.54
CA SER A 245 -0.11 10.38 18.63
C SER A 245 1.02 11.34 19.00
N GLU A 246 0.71 12.45 19.67
CA GLU A 246 1.74 13.41 20.09
C GLU A 246 2.80 12.78 21.00
N PHE A 247 2.42 11.77 21.79
CA PHE A 247 3.29 11.11 22.76
C PHE A 247 3.99 9.84 22.21
N ASN A 248 3.95 9.59 20.91
CA ASN A 248 4.59 8.44 20.27
C ASN A 248 6.13 8.54 20.26
N TYR A 249 6.81 7.40 20.41
CA TYR A 249 8.28 7.34 20.47
C TYR A 249 8.99 7.82 19.21
N GLY A 250 8.43 7.54 18.03
CA GLY A 250 8.97 7.99 16.75
C GLY A 250 8.99 9.53 16.61
N LYS A 251 7.91 10.22 17.01
CA LYS A 251 7.89 11.70 17.06
C LYS A 251 8.93 12.26 18.02
N GLN A 252 9.05 11.67 19.22
CA GLN A 252 10.06 12.08 20.21
C GLN A 252 11.48 11.90 19.66
N VAL A 253 11.75 10.77 19.00
CA VAL A 253 13.05 10.49 18.38
C VAL A 253 13.35 11.47 17.26
N LYS A 254 12.38 11.77 16.40
CA LYS A 254 12.54 12.75 15.33
C LYS A 254 12.92 14.12 15.89
N ALA A 255 12.18 14.62 16.87
CA ALA A 255 12.50 15.89 17.54
C ALA A 255 13.92 15.89 18.15
N LEU A 256 14.33 14.81 18.81
CA LEU A 256 15.69 14.68 19.36
C LEU A 256 16.77 14.68 18.27
N ILE A 257 16.51 14.06 17.12
CA ILE A 257 17.48 14.05 16.01
C ILE A 257 17.59 15.45 15.42
N ASP A 258 16.46 16.08 15.11
CA ASP A 258 16.41 17.39 14.47
C ASP A 258 17.03 18.46 15.40
N ASP A 259 16.69 18.46 16.69
CA ASP A 259 17.13 19.51 17.63
C ASP A 259 18.54 19.29 18.21
N LYS A 260 18.96 18.04 18.42
CA LYS A 260 20.19 17.74 19.17
C LYS A 260 21.27 17.10 18.32
N VAL A 261 20.92 16.17 17.44
CA VAL A 261 21.90 15.43 16.63
C VAL A 261 22.32 16.26 15.43
N VAL A 262 21.35 16.68 14.63
CA VAL A 262 21.57 17.48 13.41
C VAL A 262 22.23 18.81 13.74
N MET A 263 21.69 19.54 14.73
CA MET A 263 22.27 20.81 15.16
C MET A 263 23.72 20.66 15.64
N ALA A 264 24.02 19.64 16.45
CA ALA A 264 25.40 19.42 16.90
C ALA A 264 26.36 19.08 15.75
N ILE A 265 25.90 18.34 14.74
CA ILE A 265 26.71 18.07 13.55
C ILE A 265 26.94 19.36 12.74
N LEU A 266 25.90 20.17 12.53
CA LEU A 266 26.02 21.44 11.78
C LEU A 266 26.95 22.43 12.47
N GLU A 267 26.74 22.65 13.77
CA GLU A 267 27.57 23.56 14.57
C GLU A 267 29.04 23.12 14.48
N TYR A 268 29.34 21.85 14.78
CA TYR A 268 30.72 21.40 14.84
C TYR A 268 31.39 21.33 13.45
N ASN A 269 30.68 20.82 12.44
CA ASN A 269 31.21 20.74 11.07
C ASN A 269 31.47 22.15 10.50
N GLY A 270 30.59 23.12 10.76
CA GLY A 270 30.79 24.51 10.33
C GLY A 270 32.07 25.14 10.89
N PHE A 271 32.49 24.78 12.11
CA PHE A 271 33.72 25.28 12.73
C PHE A 271 34.96 24.44 12.41
N TYR A 272 34.83 23.11 12.35
CA TYR A 272 35.98 22.19 12.34
C TYR A 272 36.07 21.29 11.09
N HIS A 273 35.11 21.38 10.17
CA HIS A 273 35.03 20.54 8.96
C HIS A 273 35.08 19.03 9.25
N SER A 274 34.63 18.62 10.44
CA SER A 274 34.69 17.25 10.96
C SER A 274 33.45 16.92 11.80
N MET A 275 33.31 15.66 12.23
CA MET A 275 32.17 15.20 13.04
C MET A 275 32.55 15.00 14.50
N LEU A 276 31.85 15.71 15.39
CA LEU A 276 32.12 15.72 16.84
C LEU A 276 32.17 14.31 17.48
N LEU A 277 31.36 13.37 16.98
CA LEU A 277 31.33 11.99 17.48
C LEU A 277 32.66 11.26 17.34
N PHE A 278 33.46 11.57 16.33
CA PHE A 278 34.71 10.87 16.03
C PHE A 278 35.95 11.63 16.52
N GLU A 279 35.82 12.90 16.86
CA GLU A 279 36.95 13.75 17.25
C GLU A 279 37.26 13.76 18.75
N LYS A 280 38.49 14.10 19.14
CA LYS A 280 38.80 14.44 20.53
C LYS A 280 38.62 15.94 20.72
N PRO A 281 37.60 16.41 21.46
CA PRO A 281 37.34 17.84 21.58
C PRO A 281 38.50 18.57 22.25
N ASP A 282 38.83 19.75 21.73
CA ASP A 282 39.92 20.62 22.15
C ASP A 282 39.56 21.50 23.37
N ASN A 283 38.26 21.78 23.57
CA ASN A 283 37.76 22.62 24.67
C ASN A 283 36.61 21.97 25.45
N GLU A 284 36.34 22.53 26.63
CA GLU A 284 35.33 22.02 27.58
C GLU A 284 33.91 22.06 27.01
N TYR A 285 33.57 23.10 26.24
CA TYR A 285 32.26 23.25 25.59
C TYR A 285 31.96 22.07 24.65
N TRP A 286 32.91 21.70 23.79
CA TRP A 286 32.73 20.58 22.85
C TRP A 286 32.79 19.22 23.54
N LYS A 287 33.49 19.09 24.68
CA LYS A 287 33.41 17.88 25.51
C LYS A 287 32.00 17.67 26.04
N ILE A 288 31.37 18.72 26.58
CA ILE A 288 29.98 18.67 27.08
C ILE A 288 29.02 18.34 25.94
N LYS A 289 29.06 19.08 24.83
CA LYS A 289 28.22 18.82 23.65
C LYS A 289 28.38 17.40 23.10
N LYS A 290 29.60 16.85 23.11
CA LYS A 290 29.85 15.46 22.70
C LYS A 290 29.20 14.45 23.65
N GLN A 291 29.24 14.73 24.95
CA GLN A 291 28.60 13.88 25.94
C GLN A 291 27.07 13.92 25.81
N ASP A 292 26.48 15.11 25.68
CA ASP A 292 25.04 15.30 25.42
C ASP A 292 24.58 14.55 24.16
N LEU A 293 25.38 14.60 23.09
CA LEU A 293 25.10 13.88 21.85
C LEU A 293 25.12 12.35 22.05
N LYS A 294 26.11 11.84 22.81
CA LYS A 294 26.17 10.41 23.15
C LYS A 294 24.98 9.96 23.98
N ASP A 295 24.59 10.76 24.97
CA ASP A 295 23.46 10.45 25.85
C ASP A 295 22.13 10.50 25.10
N THR A 296 21.98 11.46 24.19
CA THR A 296 20.83 11.55 23.27
C THR A 296 20.73 10.29 22.40
N LEU A 297 21.84 9.88 21.74
CA LEU A 297 21.85 8.67 20.91
C LEU A 297 21.59 7.40 21.73
N LYS A 298 22.06 7.33 22.97
CA LYS A 298 21.77 6.22 23.90
C LYS A 298 20.29 6.18 24.28
N TYR A 299 19.67 7.33 24.50
CA TYR A 299 18.23 7.42 24.77
C TYR A 299 17.39 7.01 23.56
N ILE A 300 17.73 7.47 22.35
CA ILE A 300 17.07 7.04 21.10
C ILE A 300 17.12 5.52 20.93
N ARG A 301 18.27 4.87 21.18
CA ARG A 301 18.39 3.40 21.15
C ARG A 301 17.51 2.71 22.19
N THR A 302 17.35 3.32 23.36
CA THR A 302 16.41 2.83 24.40
C THR A 302 14.98 2.85 23.89
N LEU A 303 14.55 3.95 23.26
CA LEU A 303 13.21 4.09 22.68
C LEU A 303 12.97 3.08 21.55
N GLU A 304 13.95 2.88 20.67
CA GLU A 304 13.88 1.86 19.61
C GLU A 304 13.68 0.45 20.17
N LYS A 305 14.45 0.09 21.21
CA LYS A 305 14.34 -1.21 21.88
C LYS A 305 12.96 -1.39 22.52
N ARG A 306 12.47 -0.37 23.23
CA ARG A 306 11.15 -0.39 23.85
C ARG A 306 10.04 -0.53 22.82
N GLN A 307 10.08 0.20 21.71
CA GLN A 307 9.05 0.06 20.67
C GLN A 307 9.01 -1.36 20.10
N LYS A 308 10.17 -1.99 19.88
CA LYS A 308 10.24 -3.39 19.43
C LYS A 308 9.66 -4.35 20.45
N GLU A 309 9.92 -4.14 21.75
CA GLU A 309 9.36 -4.95 22.83
C GLU A 309 7.84 -4.79 22.95
N MET A 310 7.33 -3.56 22.88
CA MET A 310 5.89 -3.27 22.93
C MET A 310 5.15 -3.84 21.70
N SER A 311 5.73 -3.71 20.51
CA SER A 311 5.13 -4.26 19.28
C SER A 311 4.98 -5.79 19.34
N LYS A 312 5.90 -6.50 20.01
CA LYS A 312 5.81 -7.96 20.20
C LYS A 312 4.61 -8.40 21.04
N ILE A 313 4.15 -7.55 21.94
CA ILE A 313 2.98 -7.82 22.79
C ILE A 313 1.70 -7.14 22.26
N GLY A 314 1.72 -6.67 21.01
CA GLY A 314 0.56 -6.02 20.38
C GLY A 314 0.32 -4.58 20.83
N CYS A 315 1.23 -3.97 21.59
CA CYS A 315 1.11 -2.57 21.99
C CYS A 315 1.92 -1.69 21.04
N TYR A 316 1.22 -0.94 20.19
CA TYR A 316 1.83 -0.10 19.17
C TYR A 316 1.91 1.34 19.67
N ILE A 317 3.00 1.66 20.37
CA ILE A 317 3.30 3.00 20.92
C ILE A 317 4.18 3.80 19.98
#